data_AF-F8NE31-F1
#
_entry.id   AF-F8NE31-F1
#
_cell.length_a   1.000
_cell.length_b   1.000
_cell.length_c   1.000
_cell.angle_alpha   90.00
_cell.angle_beta   90.00
_cell.angle_gamma   90.00
#
_symmetry.space_group_name_H-M   'P 1'
#
loop_
_entity.id
_entity.type
_entity.pdbx_description
1 polymer ?
#
loop_
_entity_poly.entity_id
_entity_poly.type
_entity_poly.pdbx_seq_one_letter_code
_entity_poly.pdbx_strand_id
1 'polypeptide(L)'
;MSAINTIIKYMQENNISILKLTEEILKSTNPEYKKLHQSLASEATSICVNFYQDSLAHDAVKSWAMLAVIRTMEKELEELSHQSHGLHFRATTATSEQLEGSFVQEIAGKICAVAPNLWMLVRAALQVPVNNGSNMNVDLPEFGEIERDLGKIGGDDMCDVDLEGHVNEAERMEDLDSRPVRDAVNPKEKILALANIYYAAECKHAV
;
A
#
# COMPACT_ATOMS: atom_id res chain seq x y z
N MET A 1 -19.77 40.42 -9.87
CA MET A 1 -19.72 39.06 -10.46
C MET A 1 -18.41 38.45 -10.01
N SER A 2 -18.41 37.28 -9.35
CA SER A 2 -17.17 36.66 -8.83
C SER A 2 -16.22 36.32 -9.98
N ALA A 3 -14.91 36.48 -9.78
CA ALA A 3 -13.88 36.09 -10.74
C ALA A 3 -14.04 34.62 -11.17
N ILE A 4 -14.46 33.77 -10.24
CA ILE A 4 -14.74 32.34 -10.47
C ILE A 4 -15.83 32.14 -11.54
N ASN A 5 -16.90 32.93 -11.51
CA ASN A 5 -17.98 32.78 -12.50
C ASN A 5 -17.52 33.17 -13.90
N THR A 6 -16.59 34.11 -14.00
CA THR A 6 -16.01 34.51 -15.30
C THR A 6 -15.13 33.40 -15.84
N ILE A 7 -14.32 32.77 -14.99
CA ILE A 7 -13.46 31.62 -15.36
C ILE A 7 -14.32 30.43 -15.79
N ILE A 8 -15.35 30.07 -15.02
CA ILE A 8 -16.26 28.96 -15.35
C ILE A 8 -16.94 29.22 -16.70
N LYS A 9 -17.45 30.44 -16.93
CA LYS A 9 -18.07 30.81 -18.19
C LYS A 9 -17.09 30.68 -19.36
N TYR A 10 -15.86 31.18 -19.20
CA TYR A 10 -14.82 31.06 -20.23
C TYR A 10 -14.47 29.59 -20.52
N MET A 11 -14.35 28.75 -19.49
CA MET A 11 -14.10 27.32 -19.66
C MET A 11 -15.24 26.62 -20.42
N GLN A 12 -16.49 26.95 -20.11
CA GLN A 12 -17.67 26.43 -20.79
C GLN A 12 -17.73 26.86 -22.26
N GLU A 13 -17.47 28.14 -22.55
CA GLU A 13 -17.45 28.68 -23.92
C GLU A 13 -16.38 28.02 -24.80
N ASN A 14 -15.28 27.54 -24.21
CA ASN A 14 -14.19 26.87 -24.91
C ASN A 14 -14.26 25.33 -24.85
N ASN A 15 -15.33 24.75 -24.30
CA ASN A 15 -15.46 23.29 -24.09
C ASN A 15 -14.28 22.67 -23.30
N ILE A 16 -13.71 23.42 -22.35
CA ILE A 16 -12.63 22.94 -21.47
C ILE A 16 -13.26 22.49 -20.15
N SER A 17 -13.23 21.19 -19.87
CA SER A 17 -13.64 20.67 -18.57
C SER A 17 -12.54 20.87 -17.53
N ILE A 18 -12.92 21.03 -16.26
CA ILE A 18 -11.99 21.06 -15.13
C ILE A 18 -11.13 19.78 -15.12
N LEU A 19 -11.74 18.63 -15.42
CA LEU A 19 -11.02 17.35 -15.54
C LEU A 19 -9.90 17.44 -16.58
N LYS A 20 -10.20 17.90 -17.80
CA LYS A 20 -9.22 17.99 -18.88
C LYS A 20 -8.08 18.96 -18.52
N LEU A 21 -8.41 20.10 -17.90
CA LEU A 21 -7.40 21.04 -17.41
C LEU A 21 -6.48 20.41 -16.36
N THR A 22 -7.06 19.74 -15.37
CA THR A 22 -6.31 19.05 -14.31
C THR A 22 -5.42 17.95 -14.89
N GLU A 23 -5.93 17.17 -15.83
CA GLU A 23 -5.15 16.14 -16.51
C GLU A 23 -3.96 16.72 -17.30
N GLU A 24 -4.17 17.80 -18.05
CA GLU A 24 -3.09 18.48 -18.77
C GLU A 24 -2.02 19.02 -17.81
N ILE A 25 -2.43 19.61 -16.69
CA ILE A 25 -1.50 20.10 -15.65
C ILE A 25 -0.69 18.93 -15.07
N LEU A 26 -1.32 17.79 -14.80
CA LEU A 26 -0.67 16.62 -14.20
C LEU A 26 0.25 15.87 -15.18
N LYS A 27 -0.10 15.84 -16.48
CA LYS A 27 0.66 15.14 -17.52
C LYS A 27 1.78 16.00 -18.12
N SER A 28 1.67 17.32 -18.03
CA SER A 28 2.62 18.21 -18.68
C SER A 28 4.00 18.21 -18.02
N THR A 29 5.03 18.19 -18.85
CA THR A 29 6.43 18.33 -18.45
C THR A 29 6.90 19.79 -18.47
N ASN A 30 6.01 20.73 -18.81
CA ASN A 30 6.36 22.15 -18.86
C ASN A 30 6.72 22.67 -17.45
N PRO A 31 7.93 23.23 -17.24
CA PRO A 31 8.36 23.76 -15.94
C PRO A 31 7.46 24.88 -15.40
N GLU A 32 6.74 25.59 -16.27
CA GLU A 32 5.77 26.62 -15.85
C GLU A 32 4.63 26.03 -15.02
N TYR A 33 4.25 24.78 -15.26
CA TYR A 33 3.22 24.09 -14.48
C TYR A 33 3.75 23.44 -13.20
N LYS A 34 5.06 23.49 -12.92
CA LYS A 34 5.62 22.88 -11.71
C LYS A 34 4.97 23.43 -10.43
N LYS A 35 4.75 24.74 -10.36
CA LYS A 35 4.08 25.39 -9.21
C LYS A 35 2.62 24.95 -9.10
N LEU A 36 1.92 24.84 -10.23
CA LEU A 36 0.53 24.36 -10.28
C LEU A 36 0.44 22.89 -9.86
N HIS A 37 1.36 22.05 -10.31
CA HIS A 37 1.45 20.65 -9.91
C HIS A 37 1.69 20.51 -8.40
N GLN A 38 2.60 21.30 -7.83
CA GLN A 38 2.84 21.30 -6.38
C GLN A 38 1.61 21.76 -5.61
N SER A 39 0.95 22.84 -6.05
CA SER A 39 -0.28 23.34 -5.42
C SER A 39 -1.42 22.33 -5.52
N LEU A 40 -1.58 21.66 -6.66
CA LEU A 40 -2.61 20.65 -6.83
C LEU A 40 -2.33 19.43 -5.96
N ALA A 41 -1.06 19.03 -5.84
CA ALA A 41 -0.66 17.93 -4.97
C ALA A 41 -0.86 18.26 -3.48
N SER A 42 -0.61 19.50 -3.04
CA SER A 42 -0.86 19.91 -1.66
C SER A 42 -2.35 20.00 -1.32
N GLU A 43 -3.18 20.38 -2.29
CA GLU A 43 -4.64 20.49 -2.11
C GLU A 43 -5.40 19.18 -2.37
N ALA A 44 -4.75 18.16 -2.93
CA ALA A 44 -5.39 16.90 -3.34
C ALA A 44 -6.19 16.26 -2.20
N THR A 45 -5.64 16.27 -0.98
CA THR A 45 -6.32 15.76 0.22
C THR A 45 -7.62 16.53 0.50
N SER A 46 -7.57 17.85 0.49
CA SER A 46 -8.73 18.73 0.73
C SER A 46 -9.81 18.53 -0.33
N ILE A 47 -9.40 18.41 -1.59
CA ILE A 47 -10.29 18.12 -2.72
C ILE A 47 -11.00 16.77 -2.51
N CYS A 48 -10.27 15.72 -2.13
CA CYS A 48 -10.85 14.40 -1.88
C CYS A 48 -11.82 14.42 -0.69
N VAL A 49 -11.51 15.16 0.39
CA VAL A 49 -12.43 15.34 1.53
C VAL A 49 -13.73 15.98 1.08
N ASN A 50 -13.64 17.06 0.30
CA ASN A 50 -14.82 17.78 -0.16
C ASN A 50 -15.69 16.89 -1.07
N PHE A 51 -15.07 16.12 -1.97
CA PHE A 51 -15.82 15.16 -2.78
C PHE A 51 -16.40 14.00 -1.96
N TYR A 52 -15.71 13.56 -0.91
CA TYR A 52 -16.25 12.52 -0.03
C TYR A 52 -17.46 13.01 0.78
N GLN A 53 -17.50 14.31 1.13
CA GLN A 53 -18.64 14.92 1.83
C GLN A 53 -19.82 15.22 0.90
N ASP A 54 -19.60 15.27 -0.42
CA ASP A 54 -20.64 15.48 -1.42
C ASP A 54 -21.40 14.17 -1.68
N SER A 55 -22.73 14.19 -1.53
CA SER A 55 -23.56 12.99 -1.65
C SER A 55 -23.59 12.39 -3.06
N LEU A 56 -23.31 13.18 -4.11
CA LEU A 56 -23.28 12.70 -5.49
C LEU A 56 -21.93 12.03 -5.80
N ALA A 57 -20.85 12.46 -5.14
CA ALA A 57 -19.50 11.94 -5.36
C ALA A 57 -19.06 10.90 -4.31
N HIS A 58 -19.74 10.81 -3.17
CA HIS A 58 -19.35 9.98 -2.01
C HIS A 58 -18.95 8.56 -2.38
N ASP A 59 -19.85 7.79 -3.01
CA ASP A 59 -19.61 6.38 -3.34
C ASP A 59 -18.51 6.19 -4.37
N ALA A 60 -18.41 7.11 -5.33
CA ALA A 60 -17.39 7.09 -6.37
C ALA A 60 -16.00 7.35 -5.76
N VAL A 61 -15.87 8.33 -4.86
CA VAL A 61 -14.62 8.65 -4.16
C VAL A 61 -14.22 7.51 -3.23
N LYS A 62 -15.18 6.96 -2.48
CA LYS A 62 -14.94 5.81 -1.60
C LYS A 62 -14.41 4.61 -2.38
N SER A 63 -15.07 4.25 -3.48
CA SER A 63 -14.67 3.14 -4.34
C SER A 63 -13.29 3.36 -4.96
N TRP A 64 -13.03 4.56 -5.46
CA TRP A 64 -11.72 4.94 -6.01
C TRP A 64 -10.61 4.88 -4.96
N ALA A 65 -10.87 5.39 -3.76
CA ALA A 65 -9.90 5.36 -2.66
C ALA A 65 -9.55 3.92 -2.26
N MET A 66 -10.55 3.05 -2.12
CA MET A 66 -10.33 1.63 -1.85
C MET A 66 -9.51 0.96 -2.94
N LEU A 67 -9.81 1.22 -4.21
CA LEU A 67 -9.04 0.68 -5.33
C LEU A 67 -7.58 1.17 -5.33
N ALA A 68 -7.34 2.43 -4.97
CA ALA A 68 -5.99 2.98 -4.84
C ALA A 68 -5.20 2.31 -3.71
N VAL A 69 -5.86 2.02 -2.58
CA VAL A 69 -5.28 1.27 -1.47
C VAL A 69 -4.93 -0.15 -1.90
N ILE A 70 -5.87 -0.87 -2.52
CA ILE A 70 -5.65 -2.24 -3.02
C ILE A 70 -4.45 -2.29 -3.97
N ARG A 71 -4.40 -1.41 -4.98
CA ARG A 71 -3.28 -1.35 -5.93
C ARG A 71 -1.93 -1.05 -5.29
N THR A 72 -1.94 -0.28 -4.20
CA THR A 72 -0.71 0.01 -3.45
C THR A 72 -0.26 -1.24 -2.70
N MET A 73 -1.19 -1.95 -2.06
CA MET A 73 -0.92 -3.20 -1.36
C MET A 73 -0.49 -4.33 -2.30
N GLU A 74 -1.10 -4.46 -3.47
CA GLU A 74 -0.71 -5.44 -4.49
C GLU A 74 0.75 -5.25 -4.91
N LYS A 75 1.18 -4.00 -5.16
CA LYS A 75 2.57 -3.70 -5.50
C LYS A 75 3.54 -4.00 -4.37
N GLU A 76 3.17 -3.66 -3.14
CA GLU A 76 4.01 -3.98 -1.98
C GLU A 76 4.10 -5.48 -1.74
N LEU A 77 3.00 -6.21 -1.95
CA LEU A 77 2.98 -7.67 -1.85
C LEU A 77 3.82 -8.32 -2.96
N GLU A 78 3.71 -7.82 -4.20
CA GLU A 78 4.56 -8.22 -5.31
C GLU A 78 6.04 -7.99 -4.97
N GLU A 79 6.38 -6.81 -4.43
CA GLU A 79 7.74 -6.49 -4.03
C GLU A 79 8.22 -7.43 -2.91
N LEU A 80 7.42 -7.66 -1.86
CA LEU A 80 7.77 -8.62 -0.78
C LEU A 80 7.97 -10.04 -1.29
N SER A 81 7.26 -10.43 -2.36
CA SER A 81 7.35 -11.73 -3.00
C SER A 81 8.57 -11.89 -3.90
N HIS A 82 9.44 -10.87 -3.99
CA HIS A 82 10.66 -10.94 -4.77
C HIS A 82 11.81 -11.58 -3.98
N GLN A 83 12.54 -12.49 -4.63
CA GLN A 83 13.61 -13.28 -3.99
C GLN A 83 14.74 -12.43 -3.43
N SER A 84 15.00 -11.26 -4.02
CA SER A 84 16.05 -10.34 -3.60
C SER A 84 15.88 -9.83 -2.17
N HIS A 85 14.65 -9.82 -1.63
CA HIS A 85 14.41 -9.32 -0.26
C HIS A 85 14.63 -10.39 0.81
N GLY A 86 14.87 -11.63 0.41
CA GLY A 86 15.12 -12.74 1.35
C GLY A 86 13.93 -13.07 2.24
N LEU A 87 12.72 -12.64 1.87
CA LEU A 87 11.47 -12.88 2.60
C LEU A 87 10.75 -14.16 2.14
N HIS A 88 11.34 -14.90 1.20
CA HIS A 88 10.89 -16.25 0.91
C HIS A 88 11.28 -17.17 2.06
N PHE A 89 10.32 -17.46 2.91
CA PHE A 89 10.47 -18.50 3.92
C PHE A 89 10.61 -19.84 3.21
N ARG A 90 11.85 -20.32 3.08
CA ARG A 90 12.11 -21.74 2.87
C ARG A 90 11.83 -22.46 4.18
N ALA A 91 10.54 -22.59 4.52
CA ALA A 91 10.09 -23.19 5.78
C ALA A 91 10.65 -24.60 6.00
N THR A 92 11.00 -25.29 4.91
CA THR A 92 11.63 -26.62 4.94
C THR A 92 13.11 -26.61 5.36
N THR A 93 13.78 -25.45 5.37
CA THR A 93 15.21 -25.34 5.69
C THR A 93 15.51 -24.41 6.86
N ALA A 94 14.49 -23.77 7.45
CA ALA A 94 14.69 -22.88 8.60
C ALA A 94 14.95 -23.71 9.86
N THR A 95 16.06 -23.44 10.56
CA THR A 95 16.35 -24.11 11.84
C THR A 95 15.55 -23.48 12.97
N SER A 96 15.28 -24.23 14.05
CA SER A 96 14.55 -23.71 15.22
C SER A 96 15.24 -22.48 15.85
N GLU A 97 16.58 -22.44 15.82
CA GLU A 97 17.37 -21.29 16.30
C GLU A 97 17.16 -20.04 15.44
N GLN A 98 16.89 -20.21 14.14
CA GLN A 98 16.54 -19.12 13.24
C GLN A 98 15.11 -18.62 13.46
N LEU A 99 14.26 -19.33 14.20
CA LEU A 99 12.90 -18.89 14.51
C LEU A 99 12.79 -18.16 15.85
N GLU A 100 13.82 -18.20 16.70
CA GLU A 100 13.79 -17.56 18.01
C GLU A 100 14.13 -16.06 17.96
N GLY A 101 13.12 -15.24 18.27
CA GLY A 101 13.21 -13.84 18.74
C GLY A 101 13.82 -12.79 17.80
N SER A 102 15.06 -12.99 17.39
CA SER A 102 15.86 -12.08 16.55
C SER A 102 15.36 -12.03 15.10
N PHE A 103 14.97 -13.17 14.55
CA PHE A 103 14.51 -13.29 13.16
C PHE A 103 13.18 -12.61 12.91
N VAL A 104 12.23 -12.71 13.85
CA VAL A 104 10.94 -12.02 13.75
C VAL A 104 11.15 -10.50 13.69
N GLN A 105 12.08 -9.97 14.50
CA GLN A 105 12.40 -8.55 14.51
C GLN A 105 13.09 -8.11 13.21
N GLU A 106 13.98 -8.94 12.66
CA GLU A 106 14.64 -8.68 11.38
C GLU A 106 13.64 -8.68 10.21
N ILE A 107 12.73 -9.66 10.17
CA ILE A 107 11.65 -9.74 9.17
C ILE A 107 10.73 -8.54 9.27
N ALA A 108 10.29 -8.18 10.48
CA ALA A 108 9.45 -6.99 10.67
C ALA A 108 10.16 -5.72 10.18
N GLY A 109 11.48 -5.62 10.40
CA GLY A 109 12.31 -4.55 9.86
C GLY A 109 12.32 -4.52 8.32
N LYS A 110 12.51 -5.67 7.69
CA LYS A 110 12.50 -5.82 6.23
C LYS A 110 11.13 -5.53 5.62
N ILE A 111 10.05 -6.07 6.18
CA ILE A 111 8.67 -5.80 5.73
C ILE A 111 8.36 -4.30 5.88
N CYS A 112 8.75 -3.66 6.99
CA CYS A 112 8.55 -2.23 7.19
C CYS A 112 9.31 -1.37 6.15
N ALA A 113 10.48 -1.83 5.69
CA ALA A 113 11.28 -1.13 4.69
C ALA A 113 10.73 -1.31 3.27
N VAL A 114 10.30 -2.53 2.92
CA VAL A 114 9.89 -2.92 1.56
C VAL A 114 8.39 -2.63 1.32
N ALA A 115 7.56 -2.87 2.32
CA ALA A 115 6.11 -2.75 2.27
C ALA A 115 5.56 -1.94 3.46
N PRO A 116 5.92 -0.65 3.56
CA PRO A 116 5.57 0.18 4.70
C PRO A 116 4.04 0.31 4.91
N ASN A 117 3.25 0.27 3.84
CA ASN A 117 1.81 0.54 3.90
C ASN A 117 1.05 -0.71 4.35
N LEU A 118 1.41 -1.86 3.81
CA LEU A 118 0.93 -3.16 4.25
C LEU A 118 1.31 -3.41 5.70
N TRP A 119 2.55 -3.09 6.10
CA TRP A 119 2.98 -3.22 7.50
C TRP A 119 2.18 -2.30 8.43
N MET A 120 1.84 -1.09 7.99
CA MET A 120 0.99 -0.20 8.76
C MET A 120 -0.42 -0.77 8.91
N LEU A 121 -1.01 -1.36 7.87
CA LEU A 121 -2.31 -2.04 7.94
C LEU A 121 -2.26 -3.22 8.92
N VAL A 122 -1.24 -4.09 8.81
CA VAL A 122 -1.06 -5.23 9.72
C VAL A 122 -0.95 -4.75 11.16
N ARG A 123 -0.16 -3.71 11.43
CA ARG A 123 -0.08 -3.12 12.77
C ARG A 123 -1.43 -2.57 13.25
N ALA A 124 -2.18 -1.88 12.40
CA ALA A 124 -3.50 -1.39 12.75
C ALA A 124 -4.46 -2.54 13.09
N ALA A 125 -4.42 -3.64 12.33
CA ALA A 125 -5.24 -4.84 12.57
C ALA A 125 -4.82 -5.60 13.83
N LEU A 126 -3.52 -5.64 14.16
CA LEU A 126 -3.00 -6.30 15.36
C LEU A 126 -3.13 -5.45 16.63
N GLN A 127 -3.25 -4.13 16.52
CA GLN A 127 -3.42 -3.21 17.65
C GLN A 127 -4.85 -3.18 18.23
N VAL A 128 -5.75 -4.06 17.77
CA VAL A 128 -7.11 -4.16 18.31
C VAL A 128 -7.06 -4.50 19.80
N PRO A 129 -7.53 -3.61 20.71
CA PRO A 129 -7.82 -4.01 22.07
C PRO A 129 -9.08 -4.87 22.05
N VAL A 130 -8.94 -6.16 22.37
CA VAL A 130 -10.07 -7.05 22.67
C VAL A 130 -10.65 -6.62 24.02
N ASN A 131 -11.48 -5.58 24.05
CA ASN A 131 -12.51 -5.32 25.06
C ASN A 131 -13.31 -4.05 24.76
N ASN A 132 -14.47 -4.22 24.14
CA ASN A 132 -15.79 -3.86 24.70
C ASN A 132 -16.81 -3.81 23.56
N GLY A 133 -17.90 -4.56 23.71
CA GLY A 133 -18.88 -4.84 22.67
C GLY A 133 -19.46 -3.62 21.97
N SER A 134 -19.08 -3.46 20.70
CA SER A 134 -19.95 -2.86 19.70
C SER A 134 -19.80 -3.65 18.40
N ASN A 135 -20.93 -4.11 17.89
CA ASN A 135 -21.04 -4.85 16.64
C ASN A 135 -20.56 -3.97 15.49
N MET A 136 -19.33 -4.16 15.02
CA MET A 136 -18.98 -3.83 13.64
C MET A 136 -19.47 -4.97 12.75
N ASN A 137 -20.69 -4.81 12.24
CA ASN A 137 -21.19 -5.62 11.13
C ASN A 137 -20.47 -5.16 9.86
N VAL A 138 -19.23 -5.59 9.68
CA VAL A 138 -18.61 -5.60 8.37
C VAL A 138 -19.11 -6.89 7.73
N ASP A 139 -20.06 -6.78 6.80
CA ASP A 139 -20.42 -7.88 5.89
C ASP A 139 -19.19 -8.18 5.01
N LEU A 140 -18.22 -8.90 5.58
CA LEU A 140 -17.23 -9.61 4.81
C LEU A 140 -17.95 -10.74 4.09
N PRO A 141 -17.65 -11.00 2.79
CA PRO A 141 -18.15 -12.18 2.12
C PRO A 141 -17.76 -13.40 2.94
N GLU A 142 -18.77 -14.18 3.29
CA GLU A 142 -18.72 -15.41 4.07
C GLU A 142 -17.74 -16.38 3.40
N PHE A 143 -16.46 -16.31 3.79
CA PHE A 143 -15.50 -17.35 3.49
C PHE A 143 -15.89 -18.53 4.35
N GLY A 144 -16.75 -19.39 3.78
CA GLY A 144 -17.20 -20.61 4.41
C GLY A 144 -16.02 -21.32 5.08
N GLU A 145 -16.20 -21.63 6.35
CA GLU A 145 -15.26 -22.33 7.21
C GLU A 145 -14.98 -23.72 6.63
N ILE A 146 -14.09 -23.80 5.65
CA ILE A 146 -13.45 -25.06 5.28
C ILE A 146 -12.31 -25.21 6.28
N GLU A 147 -12.63 -25.82 7.43
CA GLU A 147 -11.67 -26.42 8.34
C GLU A 147 -10.81 -27.41 7.53
N ARG A 148 -9.69 -26.91 6.98
CA ARG A 148 -8.73 -27.77 6.28
C ARG A 148 -7.90 -28.43 7.37
N ASP A 149 -8.20 -29.71 7.60
CA ASP A 149 -7.35 -30.65 8.32
C ASP A 149 -5.91 -30.50 7.82
N LEU A 150 -5.09 -29.78 8.59
CA LEU A 150 -3.66 -29.64 8.37
C LEU A 150 -3.05 -30.96 8.84
N GLY A 151 -3.20 -31.98 7.99
CA GLY A 151 -2.79 -33.35 8.25
C GLY A 151 -1.44 -33.42 8.94
N LYS A 152 -1.37 -34.31 9.93
CA LYS A 152 -0.21 -34.63 10.77
C LYS A 152 1.11 -34.59 9.99
N ILE A 153 1.84 -33.46 10.07
CA ILE A 153 3.22 -33.35 9.62
C ILE A 153 4.07 -34.12 10.63
N GLY A 154 4.38 -35.38 10.32
CA GLY A 154 5.16 -36.24 11.19
C GLY A 154 5.18 -37.67 10.69
N GLY A 155 6.07 -37.94 9.75
CA GLY A 155 6.43 -39.28 9.29
C GLY A 155 7.86 -39.23 8.78
N ASP A 156 8.80 -39.53 9.67
CA ASP A 156 10.19 -39.82 9.34
C ASP A 156 10.25 -40.91 8.27
N ASP A 157 10.84 -40.59 7.12
CA ASP A 157 11.53 -41.58 6.29
C ASP A 157 12.92 -41.02 5.99
N MET A 158 13.84 -41.31 6.91
CA MET A 158 15.26 -41.22 6.66
C MET A 158 15.64 -42.29 5.64
N CYS A 159 15.80 -41.89 4.38
CA CYS A 159 16.61 -42.64 3.43
C CYS A 159 18.00 -42.02 3.44
N ASP A 160 18.95 -42.71 4.07
CA ASP A 160 20.38 -42.46 3.92
C ASP A 160 20.74 -42.52 2.43
N VAL A 161 21.14 -41.38 1.86
CA VAL A 161 21.78 -41.33 0.55
C VAL A 161 23.13 -40.64 0.72
N ASP A 162 24.16 -41.47 0.87
CA ASP A 162 25.55 -41.06 0.68
C ASP A 162 25.73 -40.59 -0.78
N LEU A 163 25.93 -39.29 -0.95
CA LEU A 163 26.35 -38.69 -2.21
C LEU A 163 27.54 -37.77 -1.96
N GLU A 164 28.72 -38.38 -1.91
CA GLU A 164 29.98 -37.70 -2.22
C GLU A 164 29.91 -37.19 -3.66
N GLY A 165 30.00 -35.87 -3.83
CA GLY A 165 29.93 -35.22 -5.14
C GLY A 165 30.52 -33.81 -5.09
N HIS A 166 31.84 -33.73 -5.08
CA HIS A 166 32.61 -32.51 -5.34
C HIS A 166 32.18 -31.84 -6.64
N VAL A 167 31.79 -30.55 -6.59
CA VAL A 167 32.08 -29.61 -7.69
C VAL A 167 32.36 -28.22 -7.11
N ASN A 168 33.59 -27.74 -7.33
CA ASN A 168 33.97 -26.34 -7.21
C ASN A 168 33.44 -25.58 -8.42
N GLU A 169 32.84 -24.41 -8.25
CA GLU A 169 33.09 -23.28 -9.16
C GLU A 169 32.69 -21.96 -8.52
N ALA A 170 33.72 -21.20 -8.16
CA ALA A 170 33.64 -19.76 -8.05
C ALA A 170 33.68 -19.18 -9.47
N GLU A 171 32.81 -18.21 -9.78
CA GLU A 171 33.18 -16.89 -10.33
C GLU A 171 31.96 -16.09 -10.83
N ARG A 172 31.84 -14.85 -10.30
CA ARG A 172 31.75 -13.57 -11.03
C ARG A 172 30.46 -13.17 -11.77
N MET A 173 29.85 -12.08 -11.29
CA MET A 173 29.11 -11.07 -12.08
C MET A 173 28.88 -9.83 -11.18
N GLU A 174 29.74 -8.81 -11.25
CA GLU A 174 29.71 -7.60 -12.10
C GLU A 174 28.72 -6.49 -11.68
N ASP A 175 29.27 -5.28 -11.71
CA ASP A 175 28.79 -4.00 -11.21
C ASP A 175 27.37 -3.60 -11.63
N LEU A 176 26.57 -3.13 -10.66
CA LEU A 176 25.34 -2.40 -10.93
C LEU A 176 25.44 -0.94 -10.47
N ASP A 177 25.41 -0.10 -11.49
CA ASP A 177 25.46 1.35 -11.60
C ASP A 177 24.48 2.08 -10.66
N SER A 178 25.02 2.96 -9.82
CA SER A 178 24.29 3.78 -8.86
C SER A 178 23.77 5.06 -9.52
N ARG A 179 22.49 5.06 -9.91
CA ARG A 179 21.80 6.29 -10.34
C ARG A 179 21.21 7.05 -9.16
N PRO A 180 21.22 8.39 -9.17
CA PRO A 180 20.73 9.19 -8.06
C PRO A 180 19.19 9.19 -8.01
N VAL A 181 18.66 8.76 -6.86
CA VAL A 181 17.23 8.83 -6.51
C VAL A 181 16.82 10.30 -6.43
N ARG A 182 15.92 10.72 -7.34
CA ARG A 182 15.29 12.04 -7.31
C ARG A 182 14.29 12.10 -6.15
N ASP A 183 14.30 13.22 -5.45
CA ASP A 183 13.46 13.59 -4.31
C ASP A 183 12.03 13.03 -4.37
N ALA A 184 11.82 11.89 -3.73
CA ALA A 184 10.51 11.32 -3.51
C ALA A 184 9.87 12.04 -2.31
N VAL A 185 8.79 12.77 -2.59
CA VAL A 185 7.89 13.31 -1.55
C VAL A 185 7.48 12.17 -0.61
N ASN A 186 7.68 12.39 0.70
CA ASN A 186 7.59 11.40 1.76
C ASN A 186 6.25 10.61 1.72
N PRO A 187 6.27 9.30 1.41
CA PRO A 187 5.08 8.46 1.32
C PRO A 187 4.23 8.45 2.61
N LYS A 188 4.86 8.69 3.77
CA LYS A 188 4.20 8.72 5.07
C LYS A 188 3.16 9.86 5.18
N GLU A 189 3.39 11.00 4.52
CA GLU A 189 2.47 12.15 4.59
C GLU A 189 1.19 11.92 3.80
N LYS A 190 1.25 11.21 2.67
CA LYS A 190 0.07 10.92 1.83
C LYS A 190 -0.91 9.96 2.50
N ILE A 191 -0.40 9.06 3.32
CA ILE A 191 -1.22 7.99 3.93
C ILE A 191 -1.77 8.41 5.27
N LEU A 192 -1.02 9.21 6.04
CA LEU A 192 -1.59 9.89 7.21
C LEU A 192 -2.76 10.79 6.79
N ALA A 193 -2.65 11.44 5.62
CA ALA A 193 -3.73 12.23 5.05
C ALA A 193 -4.95 11.36 4.71
N LEU A 194 -4.80 10.22 4.03
CA LEU A 194 -5.92 9.32 3.70
C LEU A 194 -6.55 8.66 4.94
N ALA A 195 -5.75 8.26 5.93
CA ALA A 195 -6.24 7.70 7.19
C ALA A 195 -6.99 8.75 8.03
N ASN A 196 -6.51 9.99 8.06
CA ASN A 196 -7.21 11.09 8.74
C ASN A 196 -8.52 11.46 8.06
N ILE A 197 -8.63 11.32 6.73
CA ILE A 197 -9.90 11.50 6.01
C ILE A 197 -10.90 10.42 6.44
N TYR A 198 -10.45 9.17 6.54
CA TYR A 198 -11.27 8.04 6.98
C TYR A 198 -11.75 8.21 8.43
N TYR A 199 -10.85 8.53 9.36
CA TYR A 199 -11.20 8.75 10.78
C TYR A 199 -12.10 9.96 11.02
N ALA A 200 -11.87 11.08 10.31
CA ALA A 200 -12.70 12.29 10.47
C ALA A 200 -14.12 12.10 9.91
N ALA A 201 -14.32 11.17 8.97
CA ALA A 201 -15.62 10.81 8.42
C ALA A 201 -16.44 9.94 9.38
N GLU A 202 -15.83 8.97 10.05
CA GLU A 202 -16.55 8.08 10.98
C GLU A 202 -16.88 8.76 12.32
N CYS A 203 -16.03 9.65 12.85
CA CYS A 203 -16.30 10.34 14.11
C CYS A 203 -17.45 11.36 14.05
N LYS A 204 -17.89 11.80 12.87
CA LYS A 204 -19.02 12.75 12.72
C LYS A 204 -20.39 12.08 12.63
N HIS A 205 -20.47 10.75 12.51
CA HIS A 205 -21.73 10.00 12.46
C HIS A 205 -22.05 9.23 13.75
N ALA A 206 -21.24 9.39 14.79
CA ALA A 206 -21.38 8.69 16.07
C ALA A 206 -21.86 9.58 17.25
N VAL A 207 -22.44 10.76 16.97
CA VAL A 207 -23.06 11.64 17.98
C VAL A 207 -24.52 11.90 17.64
#